data_AF-A0A085F5V0-F1
#
_entry.id   AF-A0A085F5V0-F1
#
_cell.length_a   1.000
_cell.length_b   1.000
_cell.length_c   1.000
_cell.angle_alpha   90.00
_cell.angle_beta   90.00
_cell.angle_gamma   90.00
#
_symmetry.space_group_name_H-M   'P 1'
#
loop_
_entity.id
_entity.type
_entity.pdbx_description
1 polymer ?
#
loop_
_entity_poly.entity_id
_entity_poly.type
_entity_poly.pdbx_seq_one_letter_code
_entity_poly.pdbx_strand_id
1 'polypeptide(L)' 'MAVVRKQFHRHEKGNHDETFYYLARDTESRRVFIIHGWAAGKNVDEVELSVSDFLAQVNGTARDRFLELIGTLVEEPAS' A
#
# COMPACT_ATOMS: atom_id res chain seq x y z
N MET A 1 -15.25 -12.71 -3.15
CA MET A 1 -14.24 -11.72 -2.73
C MET A 1 -13.96 -10.71 -3.82
N ALA A 2 -14.52 -9.51 -3.68
CA ALA A 2 -14.05 -8.35 -4.44
C ALA A 2 -13.09 -7.53 -3.57
N VAL A 3 -11.90 -7.26 -4.09
CA VAL A 3 -10.91 -6.41 -3.42
C VAL A 3 -10.85 -5.08 -4.15
N VAL A 4 -11.11 -3.99 -3.42
CA VAL A 4 -10.82 -2.64 -3.89
C VAL A 4 -9.45 -2.23 -3.40
N ARG A 5 -8.66 -1.58 -4.25
CA ARG A 5 -7.28 -1.17 -3.91
C ARG A 5 -6.94 0.23 -4.42
N LYS A 6 -6.15 0.96 -3.66
CA LYS A 6 -5.63 2.28 -4.01
C LYS A 6 -4.12 2.29 -3.84
N GLN A 7 -3.39 2.58 -4.91
CA GLN A 7 -1.93 2.68 -4.86
C GLN A 7 -1.54 3.92 -4.07
N PHE A 8 -0.57 3.79 -3.16
CA PHE A 8 -0.04 4.92 -2.39
C PHE A 8 1.47 5.07 -2.52
N HIS A 9 2.17 4.03 -2.98
CA HIS A 9 3.61 4.10 -3.21
C HIS A 9 3.98 3.25 -4.43
N ARG A 10 4.88 3.79 -5.25
CA ARG A 10 5.60 3.05 -6.29
C ARG A 10 7.02 3.62 -6.36
N HIS A 11 7.98 2.73 -6.46
CA HIS A 11 9.38 3.05 -6.58
C HIS A 11 9.98 2.17 -7.67
N GLU A 12 10.58 2.80 -8.68
CA GLU A 12 11.29 2.15 -9.77
C GLU A 12 12.80 2.26 -9.51
N LYS A 13 13.50 1.14 -9.49
CA LYS A 13 14.95 1.05 -9.23
C LYS A 13 15.79 0.97 -10.50
N GLY A 14 15.16 1.04 -11.68
CA GLY A 14 15.78 0.81 -12.99
C GLY A 14 15.75 -0.68 -13.40
N ASN A 15 16.07 -0.98 -14.67
CA ASN A 15 16.02 -2.35 -15.23
C ASN A 15 14.67 -3.08 -15.08
N HIS A 16 13.56 -2.36 -15.05
CA HIS A 16 12.22 -2.90 -14.78
C HIS A 16 12.05 -3.55 -13.40
N ASP A 17 12.92 -3.20 -12.44
CA ASP A 17 12.75 -3.56 -11.05
C ASP A 17 11.91 -2.51 -10.35
N GLU A 18 10.73 -2.91 -9.88
CA GLU A 18 9.77 -2.01 -9.25
C GLU A 18 9.29 -2.58 -7.93
N THR A 19 8.95 -1.69 -7.01
CA THR A 19 8.22 -2.02 -5.79
C THR A 19 7.03 -1.10 -5.67
N PHE A 20 5.86 -1.64 -5.35
CA PHE A 20 4.64 -0.87 -5.24
C PHE A 20 3.78 -1.37 -4.08
N TYR A 21 3.02 -0.45 -3.50
CA TYR A 21 2.14 -0.73 -2.38
C TYR A 21 0.74 -0.16 -2.63
N TYR A 22 -0.26 -0.96 -2.25
CA TYR A 22 -1.67 -0.59 -2.28
C TYR A 22 -2.30 -0.72 -0.89
N LEU A 23 -3.17 0.23 -0.56
CA LEU A 23 -4.16 0.04 0.50
C LEU A 23 -5.32 -0.73 -0.09
N ALA A 24 -5.63 -1.89 0.47
CA ALA A 24 -6.66 -2.79 0.00
C ALA A 24 -7.76 -2.98 1.04
N ARG A 25 -8.99 -3.15 0.55
CA ARG A 25 -10.14 -3.53 1.36
C ARG A 25 -10.91 -4.62 0.65
N ASP A 26 -11.10 -5.73 1.36
CA ASP A 26 -12.07 -6.74 0.98
C ASP A 26 -13.48 -6.18 1.24
N THR A 27 -14.33 -6.15 0.21
CA THR A 27 -15.67 -5.57 0.33
C THR A 27 -16.64 -6.45 1.11
N GLU A 28 -16.39 -7.76 1.17
CA GLU A 28 -17.23 -8.74 1.87
C GLU A 28 -16.90 -8.74 3.36
N SER A 29 -15.63 -9.00 3.71
CA SER A 29 -15.19 -9.06 5.12
C SER A 29 -14.94 -7.69 5.75
N ARG A 30 -14.87 -6.63 4.93
CA ARG A 30 -14.44 -5.28 5.32
C ARG A 30 -13.02 -5.22 5.89
N ARG A 31 -12.23 -6.30 5.77
CA ARG A 31 -10.83 -6.35 6.20
C ARG A 31 -10.00 -5.36 5.37
N VAL A 32 -9.21 -4.55 6.07
CA VAL A 32 -8.25 -3.62 5.47
C VAL A 32 -6.84 -4.20 5.65
N PHE A 33 -6.07 -4.19 4.58
CA PHE A 33 -4.71 -4.75 4.53
C PHE A 33 -3.88 -4.02 3.48
N ILE A 34 -2.58 -4.28 3.46
CA ILE A 34 -1.65 -3.74 2.47
C ILE A 34 -1.32 -4.84 1.46
N ILE A 35 -1.31 -4.49 0.18
CA ILE A 35 -0.71 -5.33 -0.85
C ILE A 35 0.66 -4.75 -1.14
N HIS A 36 1.71 -5.56 -0.96
CA HIS A 36 3.06 -5.25 -1.37
C HIS A 36 3.39 -6.08 -2.61
N GLY A 37 3.66 -5.42 -3.72
CA GLY A 37 4.08 -6.09 -4.93
C GLY A 37 5.44 -5.62 -5.42
N TRP A 38 6.07 -6.49 -6.19
CA TRP A 38 7.34 -6.20 -6.84
C TRP A 38 7.32 -6.74 -8.26
N ALA A 39 8.00 -6.02 -9.14
CA ALA A 39 8.34 -6.48 -10.47
C ALA A 39 9.85 -6.64 -10.57
N ALA A 40 10.31 -7.72 -11.19
CA ALA A 40 11.70 -7.92 -11.59
C ALA A 40 11.73 -8.41 -13.03
N GLY A 41 11.94 -7.50 -13.98
CA GLY A 41 11.80 -7.78 -15.40
C GLY A 41 10.36 -8.18 -15.78
N LYS A 42 10.16 -9.45 -16.16
CA LYS A 42 8.82 -9.98 -16.51
C LYS A 42 8.10 -10.65 -15.34
N ASN A 43 8.79 -10.84 -14.21
CA ASN A 43 8.21 -11.49 -13.04
C ASN A 43 7.52 -10.44 -12.19
N VAL A 44 6.23 -10.60 -11.96
CA VAL A 44 5.43 -9.73 -11.10
C VAL A 44 4.81 -10.60 -10.03
N ASP A 45 4.94 -10.19 -8.78
CA ASP A 45 4.38 -10.92 -7.64
C ASP A 45 3.82 -9.93 -6.61
N GLU A 46 2.87 -10.40 -5.79
CA GLU A 46 2.16 -9.63 -4.78
C GLU A 46 1.95 -10.46 -3.51
N VAL A 47 2.13 -9.83 -2.35
CA VAL A 47 1.85 -10.42 -1.04
C VAL A 47 0.95 -9.52 -0.21
N GLU A 48 0.04 -10.14 0.55
CA GLU A 48 -0.74 -9.43 1.56
C GLU A 48 0.07 -9.24 2.84
N LEU A 49 -0.03 -8.04 3.41
CA LEU A 49 0.52 -7.69 4.70
C LEU A 49 -0.59 -7.11 5.57
N SER A 50 -0.62 -7.46 6.86
CA SER A 50 -1.46 -6.72 7.79
C SER A 50 -0.96 -5.27 7.88
N VAL A 51 -1.86 -4.34 8.22
CA VAL A 51 -1.47 -2.92 8.40
C VAL A 51 -0.42 -2.78 9.52
N SER A 52 -0.54 -3.54 10.60
CA SER A 52 0.43 -3.56 11.69
C SER A 52 1.80 -4.04 11.25
N ASP A 53 1.86 -5.13 10.47
CA ASP A 53 3.13 -5.68 9.98
C ASP A 53 3.80 -4.69 9.04
N PHE A 54 3.04 -4.03 8.17
CA PHE A 54 3.56 -2.99 7.28
C PHE A 54 4.13 -1.80 8.08
N LEU A 55 3.41 -1.31 9.08
CA LEU A 55 3.85 -0.17 9.91
C LEU A 55 5.12 -0.48 10.73
N ALA A 56 5.32 -1.75 11.11
CA ALA A 56 6.49 -2.22 11.83
C ALA A 56 7.76 -2.31 10.95
N GLN A 57 7.65 -2.22 9.62
CA GLN A 57 8.81 -2.29 8.72
C GLN A 57 9.69 -1.04 8.78
N VAL A 58 10.97 -1.23 8.45
CA VAL A 58 12.00 -0.17 8.47
C VAL A 58 11.85 0.81 7.28
N ASN A 59 11.04 0.50 6.27
CA ASN A 59 10.89 1.34 5.08
C ASN A 59 10.13 2.65 5.38
N GLY A 60 10.88 3.72 5.67
CA GLY A 60 10.33 5.03 5.99
C GLY A 60 9.49 5.62 4.87
N THR A 61 9.97 5.60 3.62
CA THR A 61 9.30 6.33 2.52
C THR A 61 7.90 5.78 2.21
N ALA A 62 7.75 4.45 2.11
CA ALA A 62 6.44 3.85 1.85
C ALA A 62 5.48 4.08 3.03
N ARG A 63 5.99 3.98 4.27
CA ARG A 63 5.23 4.23 5.48
C ARG A 63 4.74 5.68 5.56
N ASP A 64 5.60 6.64 5.23
CA ASP A 64 5.26 8.07 5.26
C ASP A 64 4.17 8.38 4.23
N ARG A 65 4.27 7.83 3.00
CA ARG A 65 3.22 7.95 1.98
C ARG A 65 1.89 7.31 2.41
N PHE A 66 1.95 6.21 3.15
CA PHE A 66 0.75 5.60 3.71
C PHE A 66 0.10 6.49 4.78
N LEU A 67 0.90 7.09 5.66
CA LEU A 67 0.42 8.03 6.67
C LEU A 67 -0.14 9.31 6.04
N GLU A 68 0.48 9.83 4.98
CA GLU A 68 -0.06 10.93 4.17
C GLU A 68 -1.43 10.57 3.60
N LEU A 69 -1.58 9.37 3.02
CA LEU A 69 -2.86 8.88 2.51
C LEU A 69 -3.92 8.82 3.63
N ILE A 70 -3.58 8.27 4.80
CA ILE A 70 -4.51 8.25 5.95
C ILE A 70 -4.86 9.67 6.39
N GLY A 71 -3.91 10.60 6.39
CA GLY A 71 -4.13 12.01 6.71
C GLY A 71 -5.21 12.64 5.83
N THR A 72 -5.32 12.24 4.56
CA THR A 72 -6.40 12.73 3.67
C THR A 72 -7.80 12.29 4.07
N LEU A 73 -7.94 11.32 4.98
CA LEU A 73 -9.23 10.84 5.49
C LEU A 73 -9.67 11.58 6.77
N VAL A 74 -8.78 12.35 7.37
CA VAL A 74 -9.08 13.18 8.53
C VAL A 74 -9.57 14.53 8.02
N GLU A 75 -10.88 14.74 8.04
CA GLU A 75 -11.46 16.03 7.67
C GLU A 75 -11.10 17.10 8.73
N GLU A 76 -10.67 18.28 8.30
CA GLU A 76 -10.55 19.42 9.20
C GLU A 76 -11.97 19.80 9.68
N PRO A 77 -12.18 20.02 10.99
CA PRO A 77 -13.48 20.42 11.49
C PRO A 77 -13.88 21.73 10.81
N ALA A 78 -15.07 21.74 10.18
CA ALA A 78 -15.62 22.95 9.59
C ALA A 78 -15.66 24.06 10.64
N SER A 79 -14.90 25.13 10.39
CA SER A 79 -14.84 26.33 11.25
C SER A 79 -16.13 27.14 11.20
#